data_AF-A0A5P9HJM6-F1
#
_entry.id   AF-A0A5P9HJM6-F1
#
_cell.length_a   1.000
_cell.length_b   1.000
_cell.length_c   1.000
_cell.angle_alpha   90.00
_cell.angle_beta   90.00
_cell.angle_gamma   90.00
#
_symmetry.space_group_name_H-M   'P 1'
#
loop_
_entity.id
_entity.type
_entity.pdbx_description
1 polymer ?
#
loop_
_entity_poly.entity_id
_entity_poly.type
_entity_poly.pdbx_seq_one_letter_code
_entity_poly.pdbx_strand_id
1 'polypeptide(L)'
;MATCLFHVTGPVQAYQIARTGRYVPFSVDPLNTDACLNLYAMAVRGKPVALSPDGQQVEAAGAALVVEWDGPEEVLSTWQTLPKPNVLYHQPWDQYKHTAPLEKPEAYYRSLLAAGTDRHLKIVGFKLDEETVEEAWIAGDLPDEMMGLWRFGPKALRRLKSDRGIKRIYAAMQRVIGSGDSGSVLVVEGR
;
A
#
# COMPACT_ATOMS: atom_id res chain seq x y z
N MET A 1 9.31 17.39 5.78
CA MET A 1 7.95 16.87 6.05
C MET A 1 7.76 15.64 5.18
N ALA A 2 7.25 14.55 5.74
CA ALA A 2 7.06 13.31 5.00
C ALA A 2 5.90 13.43 3.99
N THR A 3 5.98 12.63 2.93
CA THR A 3 4.89 12.41 1.99
C THR A 3 4.14 11.15 2.42
N CYS A 4 2.83 11.27 2.61
CA CYS A 4 1.98 10.17 3.05
C CYS A 4 1.25 9.57 1.85
N LEU A 5 1.36 8.26 1.67
CA LEU A 5 0.80 7.54 0.54
C LEU A 5 0.04 6.29 0.98
N PHE A 6 -0.72 5.70 0.06
CA PHE A 6 -1.29 4.37 0.19
C PHE A 6 -0.74 3.42 -0.86
N HIS A 7 -0.44 2.19 -0.43
CA HIS A 7 -0.39 1.04 -1.33
C HIS A 7 -1.69 0.26 -1.22
N VAL A 8 -2.43 0.13 -2.31
CA VAL A 8 -3.73 -0.57 -2.37
C VAL A 8 -3.50 -2.01 -2.84
N THR A 9 -4.03 -2.99 -2.10
CA THR A 9 -3.85 -4.42 -2.38
C THR A 9 -4.86 -5.28 -1.62
N GLY A 10 -4.85 -6.60 -1.81
CA GLY A 10 -5.71 -7.52 -1.05
C GLY A 10 -5.28 -7.69 0.41
N PRO A 11 -6.21 -8.05 1.32
CA PRO A 11 -5.92 -8.15 2.76
C PRO A 11 -4.80 -9.16 3.10
N VAL A 12 -4.71 -10.25 2.35
CA VAL A 12 -3.64 -11.25 2.50
C VAL A 12 -2.27 -10.66 2.16
N GLN A 13 -2.17 -9.98 1.02
CA GLN A 13 -0.93 -9.37 0.55
C GLN A 13 -0.51 -8.20 1.46
N ALA A 14 -1.47 -7.37 1.89
CA ALA A 14 -1.23 -6.29 2.84
C ALA A 14 -0.63 -6.83 4.15
N TYR A 15 -1.19 -7.93 4.69
CA TYR A 15 -0.65 -8.56 5.88
C TYR A 15 0.76 -9.12 5.68
N GLN A 16 0.99 -9.80 4.54
CA GLN A 16 2.30 -10.35 4.24
C GLN A 16 3.36 -9.26 4.16
N ILE A 17 3.10 -8.17 3.43
CA ILE A 17 4.00 -7.02 3.32
C ILE A 17 4.25 -6.41 4.71
N ALA A 18 3.20 -6.19 5.49
CA ALA A 18 3.32 -5.61 6.83
C ALA A 18 4.12 -6.51 7.78
N ARG A 19 3.95 -7.83 7.69
CA ARG A 19 4.65 -8.82 8.52
C ARG A 19 6.13 -8.94 8.15
N THR A 20 6.46 -8.89 6.86
CA THR A 20 7.83 -9.10 6.37
C THR A 20 8.63 -7.80 6.24
N GLY A 21 7.95 -6.65 6.20
CA GLY A 21 8.55 -5.38 5.81
C GLY A 21 9.05 -5.38 4.36
N ARG A 22 8.51 -6.26 3.51
CA ARG A 22 9.00 -6.50 2.14
C ARG A 22 7.86 -6.54 1.13
N TYR A 23 8.01 -5.75 0.08
CA TYR A 23 7.18 -5.81 -1.12
C TYR A 23 8.00 -6.40 -2.27
N VAL A 24 7.42 -7.37 -2.96
CA VAL A 24 8.02 -8.00 -4.14
C VAL A 24 7.25 -7.50 -5.37
N PRO A 25 7.86 -6.73 -6.28
CA PRO A 25 7.23 -6.32 -7.53
C PRO A 25 6.85 -7.53 -8.40
N PHE A 26 5.82 -7.37 -9.23
CA PHE A 26 5.35 -8.43 -10.12
C PHE A 26 6.28 -8.65 -11.33
N SER A 27 7.04 -7.64 -11.71
CA SER A 27 8.03 -7.69 -12.78
C SER A 27 9.42 -7.36 -12.27
N VAL A 28 10.44 -7.86 -12.97
CA VAL A 28 11.84 -7.47 -12.79
C VAL A 28 12.34 -6.60 -13.94
N ASP A 29 11.52 -6.38 -14.97
CA ASP A 29 11.83 -5.50 -16.09
C ASP A 29 11.66 -4.04 -15.63
N PRO A 30 12.75 -3.26 -15.50
CA PRO A 30 12.69 -1.91 -14.96
C PRO A 30 12.02 -0.92 -15.94
N LEU A 31 11.71 -1.33 -17.17
CA LEU A 31 10.89 -0.57 -18.11
C LEU A 31 9.39 -0.84 -17.94
N ASN A 32 9.01 -1.82 -17.12
CA ASN A 32 7.62 -2.14 -16.81
C ASN A 32 7.23 -1.49 -15.46
N THR A 33 6.05 -0.88 -15.44
CA THR A 33 5.49 -0.25 -14.23
C THR A 33 5.17 -1.26 -13.12
N ASP A 34 5.07 -2.54 -13.48
CA ASP A 34 4.93 -3.67 -12.56
C ASP A 34 6.23 -4.03 -11.82
N ALA A 35 7.37 -3.44 -12.21
CA ALA A 35 8.64 -3.55 -11.50
C ALA A 35 8.81 -2.48 -10.40
N CYS A 36 7.72 -1.80 -10.04
CA CYS A 36 7.68 -0.77 -9.01
C CYS A 36 6.58 -1.06 -8.00
N LEU A 37 6.78 -0.55 -6.78
CA LEU A 37 5.69 -0.40 -5.82
C LEU A 37 4.83 0.80 -6.25
N ASN A 38 3.58 0.52 -6.61
CA ASN A 38 2.59 1.54 -6.96
C ASN A 38 1.94 2.11 -5.70
N LEU A 39 1.91 3.44 -5.61
CA LEU A 39 1.44 4.21 -4.46
C LEU A 39 0.52 5.35 -4.91
N TYR A 40 -0.37 5.77 -4.02
CA TYR A 40 -1.25 6.91 -4.22
C TYR A 40 -1.02 7.96 -3.13
N ALA A 41 -0.74 9.20 -3.51
CA ALA A 41 -0.44 10.24 -2.54
C ALA A 41 -1.73 10.76 -1.87
N MET A 42 -1.74 10.76 -0.53
CA MET A 42 -2.74 11.48 0.27
C MET A 42 -2.28 12.91 0.58
N ALA A 43 -0.98 13.06 0.86
CA ALA A 43 -0.36 14.32 1.17
C ALA A 43 1.07 14.32 0.65
N VAL A 44 1.47 15.40 -0.03
CA VAL A 44 2.84 15.57 -0.53
C VAL A 44 3.53 16.63 0.30
N ARG A 45 4.63 16.26 0.96
CA ARG A 45 5.37 17.11 1.90
C ARG A 45 4.46 17.77 2.94
N GLY A 46 3.49 17.01 3.45
CA GLY A 46 2.49 17.48 4.43
C GLY A 46 1.34 18.32 3.88
N LYS A 47 1.28 18.60 2.57
CA LYS A 47 0.13 19.27 1.94
C LYS A 47 -0.88 18.23 1.46
N PRO A 48 -2.15 18.27 1.92
CA PRO A 48 -3.18 17.36 1.44
C PRO A 48 -3.36 17.42 -0.08
N VAL A 49 -3.62 16.27 -0.70
CA VAL A 49 -4.00 16.15 -2.10
C VAL A 49 -5.54 16.21 -2.18
N ALA A 50 -6.07 17.22 -2.87
CA ALA A 50 -7.52 17.47 -2.92
C ALA A 50 -8.32 16.36 -3.61
N LEU A 51 -7.67 15.59 -4.49
CA LEU A 51 -8.22 14.45 -5.23
C LEU A 51 -7.42 13.18 -4.94
N SER A 52 -7.06 12.94 -3.67
CA SER A 52 -6.57 11.61 -3.25
C SER A 52 -7.56 10.58 -3.79
N PRO A 53 -7.14 9.45 -4.38
CA PRO A 53 -8.10 8.42 -4.78
C PRO A 53 -8.99 8.13 -3.58
N ASP A 54 -10.28 8.42 -3.78
CA ASP A 54 -11.30 8.27 -2.76
C ASP A 54 -11.33 6.82 -2.28
N GLY A 55 -12.00 6.57 -1.14
CA GLY A 55 -12.17 5.24 -0.54
C GLY A 55 -12.49 4.12 -1.54
N GLN A 56 -13.09 4.45 -2.69
CA GLN A 56 -13.35 3.57 -3.84
C GLN A 56 -12.20 2.66 -4.27
N GLN A 57 -10.94 3.11 -4.27
CA GLN A 57 -9.83 2.20 -4.64
C GLN A 57 -9.55 1.16 -3.56
N VAL A 58 -9.71 1.53 -2.29
CA VAL A 58 -9.56 0.62 -1.16
C VAL A 58 -10.72 -0.38 -1.14
N GLU A 59 -11.94 0.09 -1.36
CA GLU A 59 -13.15 -0.73 -1.52
C GLU A 59 -12.99 -1.75 -2.65
N ALA A 60 -12.40 -1.37 -3.79
CA ALA A 60 -12.20 -2.28 -4.92
C ALA A 60 -11.17 -3.40 -4.68
N ALA A 61 -10.15 -3.16 -3.84
CA ALA A 61 -9.05 -4.13 -3.62
C ALA A 61 -9.11 -4.85 -2.27
N GLY A 62 -9.82 -4.30 -1.29
CA GLY A 62 -10.03 -4.89 0.03
C GLY A 62 -9.13 -4.37 1.15
N ALA A 63 -7.95 -3.81 0.82
CA ALA A 63 -7.03 -3.26 1.82
C ALA A 63 -6.10 -2.17 1.25
N ALA A 64 -5.58 -1.35 2.16
CA ALA A 64 -4.50 -0.42 1.85
C ALA A 64 -3.50 -0.30 3.01
N LEU A 65 -2.22 -0.23 2.69
CA LEU A 65 -1.15 0.11 3.63
C LEU A 65 -0.87 1.61 3.56
N VAL A 66 -0.95 2.31 4.70
CA VAL A 66 -0.49 3.70 4.81
C VAL A 66 1.03 3.67 4.91
N VAL A 67 1.70 4.41 4.02
CA VAL A 67 3.15 4.53 4.03
C VAL A 67 3.58 5.99 4.11
N GLU A 68 4.73 6.22 4.73
CA GLU A 68 5.42 7.50 4.75
C GLU A 68 6.74 7.41 4.01
N TRP A 69 7.01 8.47 3.26
CA TRP A 69 8.27 8.69 2.56
C TRP A 69 8.97 9.94 3.11
N ASP A 70 10.23 9.80 3.54
CA ASP A 70 11.05 10.90 4.06
C ASP A 70 12.29 11.24 3.21
N GLY A 71 12.38 10.65 2.01
CA GLY A 71 13.55 10.73 1.13
C GLY A 71 13.40 11.72 -0.04
N PRO A 72 14.29 11.63 -1.05
CA PRO A 72 14.21 12.46 -2.24
C PRO A 72 12.98 12.12 -3.10
N GLU A 73 12.45 13.13 -3.79
CA GLU A 73 11.26 13.03 -4.64
C GLU A 73 11.55 13.65 -6.00
N GLU A 74 11.13 12.98 -7.07
CA GLU A 74 11.31 13.42 -8.45
C GLU A 74 10.01 13.27 -9.25
N VAL A 75 9.94 13.93 -10.40
CA VAL A 75 8.83 13.78 -11.35
C VAL A 75 9.27 12.82 -12.45
N LEU A 76 8.51 11.75 -12.67
CA LEU A 76 8.76 10.83 -13.77
C LEU A 76 7.97 11.28 -15.00
N SER A 77 8.61 12.07 -15.86
CA SER A 77 8.01 12.54 -17.11
C SER A 77 7.96 11.45 -18.19
N THR A 78 8.93 10.53 -18.22
CA THR A 78 8.95 9.40 -19.16
C THR A 78 9.51 8.14 -18.48
N TRP A 79 9.03 6.97 -18.92
CA TRP A 79 9.54 5.65 -18.50
C TRP A 79 10.81 5.22 -19.24
N GLN A 80 11.31 6.03 -20.18
CA GLN A 80 12.55 5.75 -20.91
C GLN A 80 13.78 5.92 -20.03
N THR A 81 13.65 6.68 -18.93
CA THR A 81 14.70 6.81 -17.92
C THR A 81 14.38 5.81 -16.82
N LEU A 82 15.27 4.83 -16.62
CA LEU A 82 15.10 3.81 -15.58
C LEU A 82 15.03 4.49 -14.20
N PRO A 83 13.93 4.31 -13.45
CA PRO A 83 13.79 4.92 -12.13
C PRO A 83 14.83 4.33 -11.18
N LYS A 84 15.50 5.19 -10.40
CA LYS A 84 16.52 4.77 -9.45
C LYS A 84 15.89 4.29 -8.15
N PRO A 85 16.48 3.30 -7.45
CA PRO A 85 16.09 2.98 -6.09
C PRO A 85 16.21 4.19 -5.17
N ASN A 86 15.43 4.21 -4.08
CA ASN A 86 15.50 5.22 -3.03
C ASN A 86 15.13 6.65 -3.46
N VAL A 87 14.36 6.79 -4.54
CA VAL A 87 13.74 8.06 -4.98
C VAL A 87 12.25 7.79 -5.20
N LEU A 88 11.39 8.62 -4.60
CA LEU A 88 9.94 8.57 -4.85
C LEU A 88 9.63 9.34 -6.13
N TYR A 89 9.15 8.61 -7.13
CA TYR A 89 8.77 9.20 -8.40
C TYR A 89 7.28 9.49 -8.44
N HIS A 90 6.91 10.74 -8.71
CA HIS A 90 5.53 11.15 -8.93
C HIS A 90 5.22 11.21 -10.43
N GLN A 91 4.21 10.47 -10.86
CA GLN A 91 3.72 10.48 -12.25
C GLN A 91 2.51 11.42 -12.37
N PRO A 92 2.55 12.44 -13.25
CA PRO A 92 1.41 13.31 -13.47
C PRO A 92 0.30 12.63 -14.31
N TRP A 93 -0.94 13.11 -14.18
CA TRP A 93 -2.08 12.70 -15.03
C TRP A 93 -1.84 13.03 -16.51
N ASP A 94 -1.29 14.22 -16.77
CA ASP A 94 -0.97 14.67 -18.11
C ASP A 94 0.56 14.71 -18.25
N GLN A 95 1.11 13.66 -18.85
CA GLN A 95 2.55 13.52 -19.09
C GLN A 95 3.11 14.60 -20.01
N TYR A 96 2.24 15.32 -20.73
CA TYR A 96 2.59 16.38 -21.68
C TYR A 96 2.40 17.78 -21.10
N LYS A 97 1.73 17.94 -19.95
CA LYS A 97 1.66 19.22 -19.24
C LYS A 97 2.75 19.27 -18.17
N HIS A 98 3.68 20.20 -18.34
CA HIS A 98 4.75 20.57 -17.39
C HIS A 98 4.23 21.22 -16.11
N THR A 99 3.08 20.80 -15.60
CA THR A 99 2.61 21.27 -14.29
C THR A 99 3.43 20.52 -13.26
N ALA A 100 4.34 21.22 -12.56
CA ALA A 100 5.14 20.63 -11.49
C ALA A 100 4.20 19.99 -10.46
N PRO A 101 4.14 18.66 -10.38
CA PRO A 101 3.20 17.98 -9.50
C PRO A 101 3.45 18.37 -8.04
N LEU A 102 4.74 18.55 -7.69
CA LEU A 102 5.23 19.04 -6.41
C LEU A 102 4.70 20.44 -6.01
N GLU A 103 4.26 21.24 -6.98
CA GLU A 103 3.70 22.57 -6.77
C GLU A 103 2.16 22.59 -6.86
N LYS A 104 1.57 21.65 -7.63
CA LYS A 104 0.12 21.50 -7.78
C LYS A 104 -0.31 20.06 -7.48
N PRO A 105 -0.82 19.81 -6.25
CA PRO A 105 -1.21 18.47 -5.82
C PRO A 105 -2.30 17.81 -6.67
N GLU A 106 -3.05 18.58 -7.45
CA GLU A 106 -4.14 18.07 -8.29
C GLU A 106 -3.65 17.42 -9.60
N ALA A 107 -2.35 17.50 -9.91
CA ALA A 107 -1.79 16.98 -11.15
C ALA A 107 -1.31 15.51 -11.07
N TYR A 108 -1.49 14.80 -9.94
CA TYR A 108 -0.92 13.47 -9.70
C TYR A 108 -1.79 12.31 -10.16
N TYR A 109 -1.22 11.38 -10.95
CA TYR A 109 -1.83 10.08 -11.25
C TYR A 109 -1.48 9.02 -10.20
N ARG A 110 -0.18 8.77 -10.00
CA ARG A 110 0.35 7.81 -9.03
C ARG A 110 1.78 8.16 -8.61
N SER A 111 2.25 7.52 -7.55
CA SER A 111 3.64 7.57 -7.11
C SER A 111 4.26 6.18 -7.17
N LEU A 112 5.57 6.12 -7.36
CA LEU A 112 6.28 4.89 -7.72
C LEU A 112 7.59 4.81 -6.95
N LEU A 113 7.90 3.62 -6.44
CA LEU A 113 9.21 3.29 -5.90
C LEU A 113 9.78 2.10 -6.64
N ALA A 114 11.00 2.26 -7.17
CA ALA A 114 11.68 1.23 -7.92
C ALA A 114 12.09 0.06 -7.03
N ALA A 115 12.16 -1.13 -7.63
CA ALA A 115 12.83 -2.29 -7.06
C ALA A 115 14.23 -1.94 -6.51
N GLY A 116 14.58 -2.51 -5.36
CA GLY A 116 15.83 -2.22 -4.64
C GLY A 116 15.75 -1.04 -3.67
N THR A 117 14.58 -0.41 -3.49
CA THR A 117 14.38 0.64 -2.48
C THR A 117 14.42 0.04 -1.08
N ASP A 118 15.36 0.48 -0.25
CA ASP A 118 15.68 -0.13 1.06
C ASP A 118 15.67 0.86 2.24
N ARG A 119 15.37 2.13 1.97
CA ARG A 119 15.36 3.22 2.95
C ARG A 119 14.27 4.23 2.62
N HIS A 120 14.06 5.17 3.54
CA HIS A 120 13.10 6.27 3.46
C HIS A 120 11.59 5.90 3.45
N LEU A 121 11.26 4.62 3.26
CA LEU A 121 9.87 4.15 3.23
C LEU A 121 9.50 3.41 4.53
N LYS A 122 8.40 3.82 5.14
CA LYS A 122 7.84 3.18 6.35
C LYS A 122 6.36 2.90 6.19
N ILE A 123 5.88 1.77 6.70
CA ILE A 123 4.46 1.49 6.91
C ILE A 123 4.08 2.11 8.25
N VAL A 124 3.08 2.98 8.25
CA VAL A 124 2.64 3.71 9.46
C VAL A 124 1.19 3.40 9.84
N GLY A 125 0.48 2.64 8.99
CA GLY A 125 -0.91 2.29 9.25
C GLY A 125 -1.51 1.45 8.14
N PHE A 126 -2.82 1.22 8.23
CA PHE A 126 -3.56 0.46 7.25
C PHE A 126 -5.04 0.87 7.24
N LYS A 127 -5.72 0.54 6.15
CA LYS A 127 -7.18 0.55 6.01
C LYS A 127 -7.61 -0.81 5.47
N LEU A 128 -8.75 -1.27 5.93
CA LEU A 128 -9.40 -2.47 5.42
C LEU A 128 -10.80 -2.09 4.97
N ASP A 129 -11.24 -2.66 3.86
CA ASP A 129 -12.65 -2.67 3.50
C ASP A 129 -13.35 -3.81 4.26
N GLU A 130 -14.38 -3.47 5.02
CA GLU A 130 -15.04 -4.44 5.90
C GLU A 130 -15.75 -5.55 5.10
N GLU A 131 -16.35 -5.21 3.94
CA GLU A 131 -17.06 -6.17 3.09
C GLU A 131 -16.08 -7.20 2.52
N THR A 132 -15.01 -6.76 1.87
CA THR A 132 -13.99 -7.65 1.32
C THR A 132 -13.32 -8.50 2.40
N VAL A 133 -13.09 -7.94 3.60
CA VAL A 133 -12.51 -8.67 4.73
C VAL A 133 -13.49 -9.72 5.28
N GLU A 134 -14.79 -9.42 5.34
CA GLU A 134 -15.82 -10.37 5.70
C GLU A 134 -15.86 -11.53 4.69
N GLU A 135 -15.82 -11.24 3.39
CA GLU A 135 -15.81 -12.26 2.35
C GLU A 135 -14.59 -13.18 2.47
N ALA A 136 -13.39 -12.61 2.64
CA ALA A 136 -12.15 -13.36 2.82
C ALA A 136 -12.19 -14.23 4.09
N TRP A 137 -12.79 -13.72 5.18
CA TRP A 137 -13.01 -14.49 6.41
C TRP A 137 -13.95 -15.67 6.18
N ILE A 138 -15.09 -15.44 5.52
CA ILE A 138 -16.08 -16.48 5.24
C ILE A 138 -15.47 -17.57 4.34
N ALA A 139 -14.74 -17.16 3.30
CA ALA A 139 -14.03 -18.05 2.39
C ALA A 139 -13.00 -18.91 3.14
N GLY A 140 -12.27 -18.32 4.07
CA GLY A 140 -11.22 -19.00 4.83
C GLY A 140 -9.84 -18.86 4.20
N ASP A 141 -9.65 -17.83 3.37
CA ASP A 141 -8.46 -17.63 2.54
C ASP A 141 -7.41 -16.71 3.19
N LEU A 142 -7.64 -16.34 4.45
CA LEU A 142 -6.74 -15.48 5.21
C LEU A 142 -5.64 -16.30 5.91
N PRO A 143 -4.46 -15.69 6.17
CA PRO A 143 -3.36 -16.31 6.90
C PRO A 143 -3.77 -16.91 8.25
N ASP A 144 -3.01 -17.91 8.70
CA ASP A 144 -3.24 -18.61 9.95
C ASP A 144 -3.10 -17.70 11.17
N GLU A 145 -2.27 -16.66 11.13
CA GLU A 145 -2.18 -15.69 12.22
C GLU A 145 -3.46 -14.83 12.34
N MET A 146 -4.13 -14.59 11.20
CA MET A 146 -5.41 -13.87 11.14
C MET A 146 -6.58 -14.77 11.53
N MET A 147 -6.62 -16.02 11.06
CA MET A 147 -7.77 -16.92 11.28
C MET A 147 -7.63 -17.84 12.50
N GLY A 148 -6.42 -18.31 12.79
CA GLY A 148 -6.20 -19.42 13.72
C GLY A 148 -7.02 -20.66 13.35
N LEU A 149 -7.62 -21.31 14.34
CA LEU A 149 -8.42 -22.53 14.14
C LEU A 149 -9.71 -22.30 13.31
N TRP A 150 -10.16 -21.05 13.13
CA TRP A 150 -11.38 -20.74 12.36
C TRP A 150 -11.27 -21.12 10.88
N ARG A 151 -10.06 -21.20 10.34
CA ARG A 151 -9.75 -21.77 9.01
C ARG A 151 -10.42 -23.14 8.80
N PHE A 152 -10.45 -23.97 9.84
CA PHE A 152 -11.02 -25.32 9.78
C PHE A 152 -12.51 -25.37 10.13
N GLY A 153 -13.08 -24.25 10.59
CA GLY A 153 -14.50 -24.16 10.90
C GLY A 153 -15.38 -24.26 9.65
N PRO A 154 -16.64 -24.70 9.76
CA PRO A 154 -17.56 -24.66 8.62
C PRO A 154 -17.83 -23.23 8.13
N LYS A 155 -18.03 -23.04 6.81
CA LYS A 155 -18.36 -21.74 6.20
C LYS A 155 -19.55 -21.04 6.88
N ALA A 156 -20.60 -21.79 7.21
CA ALA A 156 -21.77 -21.26 7.92
C ALA A 156 -21.43 -20.69 9.31
N LEU A 157 -20.54 -21.36 10.04
CA LEU A 157 -20.10 -20.89 11.35
C LEU A 157 -19.23 -19.63 11.23
N ARG A 158 -18.35 -19.56 10.22
CA ARG A 158 -17.56 -18.35 9.96
C ARG A 158 -18.44 -17.15 9.60
N ARG A 159 -19.47 -17.37 8.77
CA ARG A 159 -20.48 -16.36 8.44
C ARG A 159 -21.24 -15.85 9.68
N LEU A 160 -21.65 -16.74 10.58
CA LEU A 160 -22.30 -16.34 11.84
C LEU A 160 -21.39 -15.57 12.81
N LYS A 161 -20.07 -15.57 12.58
CA LYS A 161 -19.06 -14.95 13.44
C LYS A 161 -18.19 -13.96 12.66
N SER A 162 -18.70 -13.37 11.58
CA SER A 162 -17.94 -12.42 10.76
C SER A 162 -17.46 -11.21 11.55
N ASP A 163 -18.29 -10.57 12.37
CA ASP A 163 -17.89 -9.47 13.26
C ASP A 163 -16.66 -9.79 14.12
N ARG A 164 -16.60 -11.04 14.62
CA ARG A 164 -15.46 -11.51 15.42
C ARG A 164 -14.24 -11.75 14.54
N GLY A 165 -14.45 -12.27 13.33
CA GLY A 165 -13.42 -12.42 12.32
C GLY A 165 -12.77 -11.10 11.95
N ILE A 166 -13.58 -10.10 11.58
CA ILE A 166 -13.14 -8.75 11.23
C ILE A 166 -12.27 -8.16 12.36
N LYS A 167 -12.78 -8.13 13.60
CA LYS A 167 -12.00 -7.63 14.75
C LYS A 167 -10.66 -8.34 14.94
N ARG A 168 -10.62 -9.65 14.68
CA ARG A 168 -9.39 -10.44 14.79
C ARG A 168 -8.39 -10.08 13.68
N ILE A 169 -8.86 -9.85 12.46
CA ILE A 169 -8.04 -9.45 11.31
C ILE A 169 -7.44 -8.06 11.55
N TYR A 170 -8.24 -7.10 12.01
CA TYR A 170 -7.76 -5.78 12.44
C TYR A 170 -6.69 -5.90 13.53
N ALA A 171 -6.92 -6.71 14.57
CA ALA A 171 -5.94 -6.90 15.64
C ALA A 171 -4.64 -7.57 15.16
N ALA A 172 -4.71 -8.46 14.17
CA ALA A 172 -3.54 -9.07 13.55
C ALA A 172 -2.73 -8.05 12.74
N MET A 173 -3.39 -7.23 11.92
CA MET A 173 -2.76 -6.13 11.18
C MET A 173 -2.10 -5.10 12.11
N GLN A 174 -2.83 -4.66 13.15
CA GLN A 174 -2.32 -3.73 14.15
C GLN A 174 -1.07 -4.28 14.85
N ARG A 175 -1.03 -5.59 15.14
CA ARG A 175 0.11 -6.22 15.80
C ARG A 175 1.37 -6.21 14.94
N VAL A 176 1.25 -6.41 13.63
CA VAL A 176 2.43 -6.47 12.73
C VAL A 176 2.95 -5.09 12.35
N ILE A 177 2.07 -4.10 12.18
CA ILE A 177 2.48 -2.72 11.89
C ILE A 177 2.97 -2.02 13.16
N GLY A 178 2.45 -2.42 14.32
CA GLY A 178 2.74 -1.78 15.60
C GLY A 178 1.77 -0.63 15.92
N SER A 179 1.89 -0.09 17.13
CA SER A 179 1.17 1.09 17.59
C SER A 179 2.18 2.17 17.98
N GLY A 180 2.23 3.29 17.25
CA GLY A 180 3.05 4.46 17.59
C GLY A 180 3.83 5.06 16.41
N ASP A 181 4.47 6.20 16.67
CA ASP A 181 5.12 7.10 15.69
C ASP A 181 6.34 6.53 14.95
N SER A 182 6.68 5.24 15.16
CA SER A 182 7.94 4.67 14.67
C SER A 182 7.83 4.03 13.29
N GLY A 183 6.64 3.59 12.88
CA GLY A 183 6.40 2.81 11.65
C GLY A 183 7.26 1.53 11.55
N SER A 184 6.99 0.70 10.55
CA SER A 184 7.90 -0.40 10.17
C SER A 184 8.57 -0.09 8.84
N VAL A 185 9.88 -0.35 8.72
CA VAL A 185 10.59 -0.13 7.46
C VAL A 185 10.03 -1.06 6.38
N LEU A 186 9.80 -0.51 5.19
CA LEU A 186 9.37 -1.27 4.02
C LEU A 186 10.45 -1.23 2.94
N VAL A 187 10.88 -2.42 2.53
CA VAL A 187 11.82 -2.65 1.44
C VAL A 187 11.04 -3.07 0.20
N VAL A 188 11.32 -2.43 -0.94
CA VAL A 188 10.90 -2.88 -2.27
C VAL A 188 12.02 -3.77 -2.80
N GLU A 189 11.79 -5.08 -2.89
CA GLU A 189 12.83 -6.02 -3.28
C GLU A 189 13.36 -5.73 -4.69
N GLY A 190 14.69 -5.70 -4.81
CA GLY A 190 15.42 -5.70 -6.07
C GLY A 190 16.19 -7.02 -6.17
N ARG A 191 16.23 -7.59 -7.37
CA ARG A 191 17.12 -8.72 -7.67
C ARG A 191 18.50 -8.21 -8.08
#